data_AF-A0A2W4TUW6-F1
#
_entry.id   AF-A0A2W4TUW6-F1
#
_cell.length_a   1.000
_cell.length_b   1.000
_cell.length_c   1.000
_cell.angle_alpha   90.00
_cell.angle_beta   90.00
_cell.angle_gamma   90.00
#
_symmetry.space_group_name_H-M   'P 1'
#
loop_
_entity.id
_entity.type
_entity.pdbx_description
1 polymer ?
#
loop_
_entity_poly.entity_id
_entity_poly.type
_entity_poly.pdbx_seq_one_letter_code
_entity_poly.pdbx_strand_id
1 'polypeptide(L)'
;MTDATTLSGHGDLLARFTQMLSTRTLRHVAEEARLDGESLKDAVERYEIDYAWHVLGAARTRDAVLAAVEARLAGPLSEAQAQSVASVLQGAGAAQPTDALMSFDNDVADHLSGLLCEWFDRCAVPAAQAV
;
A
#
# COMPACT_ATOMS: atom_id res chain seq x y z
N MET A 1 -6.76 -20.54 -20.99
CA MET A 1 -5.85 -19.46 -21.43
C MET A 1 -6.25 -18.17 -20.71
N THR A 2 -6.13 -18.13 -19.38
CA THR A 2 -6.68 -17.05 -18.52
C THR A 2 -5.63 -16.44 -17.57
N ASP A 3 -4.35 -16.77 -17.71
CA ASP A 3 -3.30 -16.38 -16.76
C ASP A 3 -2.53 -15.11 -17.13
N ALA A 4 -2.34 -14.81 -18.42
CA ALA A 4 -1.45 -13.71 -18.82
C ALA A 4 -2.02 -12.31 -18.49
N THR A 5 -3.34 -12.14 -18.64
CA THR A 5 -4.00 -10.83 -18.45
C THR A 5 -4.15 -10.45 -16.97
N THR A 6 -4.39 -11.45 -16.11
CA THR A 6 -4.54 -11.25 -14.66
C THR A 6 -3.21 -11.00 -13.98
N LEU A 7 -2.15 -11.71 -14.39
CA LEU A 7 -0.78 -11.48 -13.91
C LEU A 7 -0.25 -10.10 -14.35
N SER A 8 -0.53 -9.66 -15.59
CA SER A 8 -0.18 -8.32 -16.06
C SER A 8 -0.89 -7.24 -15.24
N GLY A 9 -2.19 -7.41 -14.95
CA GLY A 9 -2.97 -6.45 -14.16
C GLY A 9 -2.49 -6.32 -12.71
N HIS A 10 -2.02 -7.41 -12.09
CA HIS A 10 -1.47 -7.36 -10.73
C HIS A 10 -0.09 -6.69 -10.69
N GLY A 11 0.77 -6.94 -11.69
CA GLY A 11 2.07 -6.27 -11.82
C GLY A 11 1.92 -4.76 -11.99
N ASP A 12 0.98 -4.32 -12.83
CA ASP A 12 0.69 -2.89 -13.04
C ASP A 12 0.12 -2.23 -11.78
N LEU A 13 -0.75 -2.94 -11.05
CA LEU A 13 -1.29 -2.49 -9.76
C LEU A 13 -0.16 -2.27 -8.75
N LEU A 14 0.74 -3.24 -8.61
CA LEU A 14 1.87 -3.17 -7.69
C LEU A 14 2.83 -2.03 -8.06
N ALA A 15 3.11 -1.85 -9.36
CA ALA A 15 3.98 -0.78 -9.84
C ALA A 15 3.37 0.61 -9.54
N ARG A 16 2.09 0.81 -9.82
CA ARG A 16 1.37 2.06 -9.51
C ARG A 16 1.36 2.33 -8.01
N PHE A 17 1.06 1.31 -7.19
CA PHE A 17 1.04 1.45 -5.74
C PHE A 17 2.41 1.84 -5.20
N THR A 18 3.48 1.15 -5.62
CA THR A 18 4.85 1.42 -5.18
C THR A 18 5.30 2.83 -5.54
N GLN A 19 4.88 3.38 -6.69
CA GLN A 19 5.21 4.76 -7.10
C GLN A 19 4.54 5.83 -6.24
N MET A 20 3.42 5.52 -5.57
CA MET A 20 2.73 6.46 -4.68
C MET A 20 3.26 6.43 -3.25
N LEU A 21 4.12 5.46 -2.91
CA LEU A 21 4.67 5.35 -1.57
C LEU A 21 5.69 6.46 -1.32
N SER A 22 5.40 7.29 -0.34
CA SER A 22 6.35 8.26 0.19
C SER A 22 7.37 7.58 1.10
N THR A 23 8.56 7.30 0.56
CA THR A 23 9.69 6.78 1.34
C THR A 23 10.79 7.81 1.49
N ARG A 24 11.56 7.70 2.58
CA ARG A 24 12.69 8.57 2.91
C ARG A 24 13.90 7.73 3.29
N THR A 25 15.08 8.34 3.25
CA THR A 25 16.28 7.74 3.83
C THR A 25 16.47 8.24 5.25
N LEU A 26 17.20 7.49 6.09
CA LEU A 26 17.57 7.97 7.43
C LEU A 26 18.29 9.32 7.39
N ARG A 27 19.08 9.57 6.34
CA ARG A 27 19.75 10.86 6.12
C ARG A 27 18.74 12.01 5.98
N HIS A 28 17.68 11.81 5.19
CA HIS A 28 16.65 12.84 5.03
C HIS A 28 15.91 13.10 6.34
N VAL A 29 15.52 12.05 7.07
CA VAL A 29 14.84 12.21 8.38
C VAL A 29 15.74 12.95 9.37
N ALA A 30 17.03 12.64 9.42
CA ALA A 30 17.98 13.33 10.28
C ALA A 30 18.17 14.80 9.91
N GLU A 31 18.14 15.13 8.62
CA GLU A 31 18.24 16.52 8.17
C GLU A 31 16.97 17.32 8.50
N GLU A 32 15.79 16.72 8.33
CA GLU A 32 14.51 17.33 8.73
C GLU A 32 14.47 17.61 10.24
N ALA A 33 14.83 16.61 11.06
CA ALA A 33 14.90 16.80 12.51
C ALA A 33 15.85 17.94 12.91
N ARG A 34 17.01 18.03 12.23
CA ARG A 34 17.99 19.10 12.44
C ARG A 34 17.42 20.47 12.08
N LEU A 35 16.66 20.58 11.00
CA LEU A 35 16.02 21.83 10.55
C LEU A 35 14.91 22.26 11.51
N ASP A 36 14.16 21.31 12.05
CA ASP A 36 13.07 21.55 13.00
C ASP A 36 13.58 21.78 14.44
N GLY A 37 14.88 21.61 14.67
CA GLY A 37 15.50 21.78 15.99
C GLY A 37 15.13 20.68 16.98
N GLU A 38 14.64 19.54 16.49
CA GLU A 38 14.29 18.37 17.29
C GLU A 38 15.38 17.28 17.19
N SER A 39 15.39 16.35 18.14
CA SER A 39 16.29 15.20 18.04
C SER A 39 15.76 14.21 17.00
N LEU A 40 16.66 13.49 16.32
CA LEU A 40 16.27 12.42 15.39
C LEU A 40 15.36 11.38 16.05
N LYS A 41 15.59 11.10 17.34
CA LYS A 41 14.75 10.18 18.11
C LYS A 41 13.31 10.69 18.21
N ASP A 42 13.14 11.97 18.58
CA ASP A 42 11.82 12.58 18.73
C ASP A 42 11.09 12.63 17.39
N ALA A 43 11.79 12.95 16.29
CA ALA A 43 11.24 12.93 14.94
C ALA A 43 10.72 11.53 14.55
N VAL A 44 11.52 10.49 14.78
CA VAL A 44 11.15 9.10 14.48
C VAL A 44 9.95 8.66 15.31
N GLU A 45 9.90 9.00 16.59
CA GLU A 45 8.78 8.66 17.48
C GLU A 45 7.50 9.43 17.11
N ARG A 46 7.61 10.74 16.86
CA ARG A 46 6.47 11.62 16.56
C ARG A 46 5.74 11.23 15.28
N TYR A 47 6.49 10.91 14.23
CA TYR A 47 5.93 10.54 12.93
C TYR A 47 5.77 9.03 12.77
N GLU A 48 5.99 8.25 13.84
CA GLU A 48 6.01 6.79 13.80
C GLU A 48 6.78 6.25 12.58
N ILE A 49 8.02 6.71 12.39
CA ILE A 49 8.83 6.30 11.25
C ILE A 49 9.44 4.93 11.52
N ASP A 50 9.30 4.03 10.57
CA ASP A 50 9.90 2.70 10.61
C ASP A 50 10.38 2.31 9.20
N TYR A 51 10.98 1.13 9.06
CA TYR A 51 11.34 0.60 7.76
C TYR A 51 10.09 0.35 6.90
N ALA A 52 10.15 0.76 5.64
CA ALA A 52 9.02 0.69 4.72
C ALA A 52 8.47 -0.74 4.58
N TRP A 53 9.34 -1.75 4.53
CA TRP A 53 8.94 -3.16 4.49
C TRP A 53 8.17 -3.59 5.76
N HIS A 54 8.55 -3.04 6.92
CA HIS A 54 7.88 -3.32 8.20
C HIS A 54 6.51 -2.66 8.24
N VAL A 55 6.42 -1.38 7.86
CA VAL A 55 5.15 -0.65 7.78
C VAL A 55 4.17 -1.36 6.84
N LEU A 56 4.61 -1.77 5.64
CA LEU A 56 3.76 -2.46 4.66
C LEU A 56 3.36 -3.87 5.10
N GLY A 57 4.21 -4.55 5.89
CA GLY A 57 3.94 -5.87 6.44
C GLY A 57 3.11 -5.87 7.73
N ALA A 58 2.90 -4.70 8.35
CA ALA A 58 2.23 -4.61 9.64
C ALA A 58 0.73 -4.91 9.54
N ALA A 59 0.20 -5.63 10.54
CA ALA A 59 -1.22 -5.93 10.63
C ALA A 59 -2.09 -4.66 10.64
N ARG A 60 -1.67 -3.60 11.33
CA ARG A 60 -2.41 -2.33 11.36
C ARG A 60 -2.58 -1.70 9.98
N THR A 61 -1.56 -1.78 9.13
CA THR A 61 -1.60 -1.25 7.77
C THR A 61 -2.56 -2.06 6.91
N ARG A 62 -2.49 -3.40 7.00
CA ARG A 62 -3.42 -4.29 6.31
C ARG A 62 -4.87 -4.01 6.72
N ASP A 63 -5.13 -3.95 8.03
CA ASP A 63 -6.48 -3.80 8.56
C ASP A 63 -7.07 -2.42 8.18
N ALA A 64 -6.25 -1.37 8.15
CA ALA A 64 -6.64 -0.05 7.66
C ALA A 64 -7.00 -0.07 6.16
N VAL A 65 -6.22 -0.77 5.32
CA VAL A 65 -6.53 -0.93 3.89
C VAL A 65 -7.84 -1.70 3.70
N LEU A 66 -8.03 -2.81 4.43
CA LEU A 66 -9.26 -3.61 4.34
C LEU A 66 -10.48 -2.75 4.68
N ALA A 67 -10.45 -2.03 5.81
CA ALA A 67 -11.52 -1.12 6.21
C ALA A 67 -11.77 -0.02 5.16
N ALA A 68 -10.70 0.55 4.58
CA ALA A 68 -10.79 1.57 3.55
C ALA A 68 -11.41 1.07 2.24
N VAL A 69 -11.17 -0.19 1.86
CA VAL A 69 -11.82 -0.83 0.70
C VAL A 69 -13.28 -1.16 1.01
N GLU A 70 -13.57 -1.72 2.19
CA GLU A 70 -14.92 -2.05 2.66
C GLU A 70 -15.84 -0.81 2.65
N ALA A 71 -15.30 0.31 3.14
CA ALA A 71 -15.99 1.59 3.13
C ALA A 71 -16.28 2.08 1.70
N ARG A 72 -15.32 1.94 0.78
CA ARG A 72 -15.47 2.36 -0.63
C ARG A 72 -16.44 1.48 -1.41
N LEU A 73 -16.45 0.17 -1.14
CA LEU A 73 -17.36 -0.79 -1.77
C LEU A 73 -18.75 -0.84 -1.11
N ALA A 74 -18.94 -0.13 0.00
CA ALA A 74 -20.17 -0.15 0.82
C ALA A 74 -20.60 -1.58 1.23
N GLY A 75 -19.63 -2.46 1.51
CA GLY A 75 -19.90 -3.85 1.84
C GLY A 75 -18.63 -4.64 2.22
N PRO A 76 -18.80 -5.82 2.85
CA PRO A 76 -17.68 -6.66 3.28
C PRO A 76 -16.87 -7.19 2.09
N LEU A 77 -15.55 -7.28 2.24
CA LEU A 77 -14.70 -7.94 1.24
C LEU A 77 -14.94 -9.46 1.25
N SER A 78 -14.88 -10.06 0.07
CA SER A 78 -14.71 -11.51 -0.05
C SER A 78 -13.30 -11.93 0.36
N GLU A 79 -13.14 -13.21 0.73
CA GLU A 79 -11.83 -13.78 1.07
C GLU A 79 -10.79 -13.61 -0.04
N ALA A 80 -11.20 -13.74 -1.31
CA ALA A 80 -10.32 -13.53 -2.46
C ALA A 80 -9.85 -12.06 -2.59
N GLN A 81 -10.72 -11.10 -2.29
CA GLN A 81 -10.37 -9.68 -2.29
C GLN A 81 -9.43 -9.35 -1.12
N ALA A 82 -9.72 -9.87 0.08
CA ALA A 82 -8.84 -9.72 1.24
C ALA A 82 -7.45 -10.34 1.01
N GLN A 83 -7.40 -11.50 0.35
CA GLN A 83 -6.14 -12.12 -0.05
C GLN A 83 -5.38 -11.29 -1.09
N SER A 84 -6.09 -10.66 -2.03
CA SER A 84 -5.46 -9.76 -3.02
C SER A 84 -4.81 -8.54 -2.34
N VAL A 85 -5.48 -7.96 -1.33
CA VAL A 85 -4.92 -6.86 -0.51
C VAL A 85 -3.61 -7.31 0.16
N ALA A 86 -3.62 -8.48 0.81
CA ALA A 86 -2.45 -9.01 1.48
C ALA A 86 -1.29 -9.26 0.51
N SER A 87 -1.58 -9.83 -0.67
CA SER A 87 -0.57 -10.08 -1.70
C SER A 87 0.06 -8.80 -2.25
N VAL A 88 -0.73 -7.74 -2.48
CA VAL A 88 -0.18 -6.45 -2.95
C VAL A 88 0.72 -5.82 -1.88
N LEU A 89 0.29 -5.80 -0.61
CA LEU A 89 1.09 -5.25 0.49
C LEU A 89 2.41 -6.02 0.67
N GLN A 90 2.36 -7.35 0.61
CA GLN A 90 3.56 -8.20 0.68
C GLN A 90 4.50 -7.96 -0.50
N GLY A 91 3.96 -7.89 -1.72
CA GLY A 91 4.74 -7.59 -2.92
C GLY A 91 5.39 -6.22 -2.85
N ALA A 92 4.66 -5.20 -2.35
CA ALA A 92 5.17 -3.85 -2.19
C ALA A 92 6.27 -3.77 -1.14
N GLY A 93 6.09 -4.48 -0.01
CA GLY A 93 7.09 -4.59 1.05
C GLY A 93 8.37 -5.27 0.57
N ALA A 94 8.25 -6.36 -0.19
CA ALA A 94 9.39 -7.08 -0.75
C ALA A 94 10.15 -6.27 -1.82
N ALA A 95 9.48 -5.35 -2.50
CA ALA A 95 10.09 -4.45 -3.48
C ALA A 95 10.80 -3.23 -2.84
N GLN A 96 10.64 -2.99 -1.54
CA GLN A 96 11.28 -1.85 -0.88
C GLN A 96 12.79 -2.07 -0.68
N PRO A 97 13.62 -1.02 -0.84
CA PRO A 97 14.98 -1.02 -0.33
C PRO A 97 15.00 -1.29 1.18
N THR A 98 16.03 -1.99 1.67
CA THR A 98 16.14 -2.36 3.09
C THR A 98 16.33 -1.18 4.03
N ASP A 99 16.81 -0.04 3.50
CA ASP A 99 17.05 1.21 4.22
C ASP A 99 15.99 2.28 3.96
N ALA A 100 14.96 1.96 3.15
CA ALA A 100 13.83 2.85 2.94
C ALA A 100 13.00 2.95 4.22
N LEU A 101 12.74 4.17 4.66
CA LEU A 101 11.92 4.51 5.80
C LEU A 101 10.57 5.05 5.35
N MET A 102 9.54 4.80 6.15
CA MET A 102 8.18 5.22 5.91
C MET A 102 7.51 5.53 7.24
N SER A 103 6.66 6.55 7.27
CA SER A 103 5.77 6.82 8.40
C SER A 103 4.56 5.88 8.33
N PHE A 104 4.01 5.50 9.48
CA PHE A 104 2.71 4.84 9.53
C PHE A 104 1.53 5.76 9.17
N ASP A 105 1.72 7.07 9.19
CA ASP A 105 0.76 8.07 8.69
C ASP A 105 0.83 8.22 7.16
N ASN A 106 1.63 7.42 6.47
CA ASN A 106 1.60 7.40 5.01
C ASN A 106 0.20 6.97 4.55
N ASP A 107 -0.34 7.63 3.53
CA ASP A 107 -1.68 7.41 2.96
C ASP A 107 -1.83 6.06 2.23
N VAL A 108 -1.16 5.01 2.70
CA VAL A 108 -1.17 3.64 2.18
C VAL A 108 -2.59 3.11 2.04
N ALA A 109 -3.40 3.28 3.10
CA ALA A 109 -4.79 2.81 3.11
C ALA A 109 -5.61 3.46 2.00
N ASP A 110 -5.48 4.78 1.82
CA ASP A 110 -6.24 5.52 0.83
C ASP A 110 -5.76 5.28 -0.60
N HIS A 111 -4.45 5.28 -0.81
CA HIS A 111 -3.86 5.01 -2.12
C HIS A 111 -4.15 3.60 -2.61
N LEU A 112 -3.94 2.59 -1.77
CA LEU A 112 -4.12 1.19 -2.16
C LEU A 112 -5.60 0.85 -2.36
N SER A 113 -6.48 1.33 -1.49
CA SER A 113 -7.91 1.04 -1.61
C SER A 113 -8.52 1.64 -2.87
N GLY A 114 -8.12 2.86 -3.27
CA GLY A 114 -8.54 3.46 -4.54
C GLY A 114 -8.16 2.59 -5.75
N LEU A 115 -6.90 2.17 -5.82
CA LEU A 115 -6.42 1.30 -6.89
C LEU A 115 -7.10 -0.07 -6.91
N LEU A 116 -7.34 -0.66 -5.73
CA LEU A 116 -7.98 -1.96 -5.61
C LEU A 116 -9.45 -1.91 -6.03
N CYS A 117 -10.20 -0.88 -5.65
CA CYS A 117 -11.58 -0.72 -6.10
C CYS A 117 -11.65 -0.60 -7.63
N GLU A 118 -10.79 0.24 -8.24
CA GLU A 118 -10.70 0.32 -9.71
C GLU A 118 -10.38 -1.03 -10.35
N TRP A 119 -9.51 -1.84 -9.72
CA TRP A 119 -9.13 -3.15 -10.23
C TRP A 119 -10.25 -4.18 -10.08
N PHE A 120 -10.93 -4.22 -8.94
CA PHE A 120 -12.08 -5.09 -8.71
C PHE A 120 -13.21 -4.79 -9.69
N ASP A 121 -13.48 -3.52 -9.98
CA ASP A 121 -14.48 -3.13 -10.98
C ASP A 121 -14.11 -3.65 -12.37
N ARG A 122 -12.83 -3.55 -12.78
CA ARG A 122 -12.37 -4.11 -14.06
C ARG A 122 -12.48 -5.62 -14.12
N CYS A 123 -12.17 -6.31 -13.02
CA CYS A 123 -12.26 -7.77 -12.92
C CYS A 123 -13.70 -8.28 -12.85
N ALA A 124 -14.65 -7.47 -12.41
CA ALA A 124 -16.08 -7.79 -12.42
C ALA A 124 -16.71 -7.66 -13.83
N VAL A 125 -16.05 -6.98 -14.78
CA VAL A 125 -16.59 -6.65 -16.12
C VAL A 125 -16.38 -7.71 -17.24
N PRO A 126 -16.10 -9.01 -17.04
CA PRO A 126 -16.15 -9.99 -18.13
C PRO A 126 -17.39 -10.91 -18.05
N ALA A 127 -18.59 -10.40 -18.38
CA ALA A 127 -19.76 -11.24 -18.72
C ALA A 127 -20.88 -10.52 -19.52
N ALA A 128 -20.96 -9.19 -19.48
CA ALA A 128 -22.14 -8.46 -19.99
C ALA A 128 -22.07 -8.00 -21.46
N GLN A 129 -21.00 -8.29 -22.20
CA GLN A 129 -20.87 -7.93 -23.62
C GLN A 129 -20.58 -9.17 -24.48
N ALA A 130 -21.57 -10.05 -24.57
CA ALA A 130 -21.68 -11.06 -25.61
C ALA A 130 -23.18 -11.28 -25.90
N VAL A 131 -23.80 -10.30 -26.54
CA VAL A 131 -25.13 -10.43 -27.19
C VAL A 131 -25.00 -9.90 -28.61
#